data_AF-A0A147JSH1-F1
#
_entry.id   AF-A0A147JSH1-F1
#
_cell.length_a   1.000
_cell.length_b   1.000
_cell.length_c   1.000
_cell.angle_alpha   90.00
_cell.angle_beta   90.00
_cell.angle_gamma   90.00
#
_symmetry.space_group_name_H-M   'P 1'
#
loop_
_entity.id
_entity.type
_entity.pdbx_description
1 polymer ?
#
loop_
_entity_poly.entity_id
_entity_poly.type
_entity_poly.pdbx_seq_one_letter_code
_entity_poly.pdbx_strand_id
1 'polypeptide(L)'
;MTLRNFFEPSSVAVIGASREPGKLGHEILRNIIEAGFKGKLYPVNPKADEILGLKCYPSIKMVPTKVGLAVIIVPARFVPSVITDCGAKGIRAAIVISGGFRESGPAGEKLERQTLKAAKQAKIRIIGPNCQGVNNTAAGICASWPLVKVRGPISIISQSGTISAAIACWAADEGIGICKLVALGNKCDVDETELLDYLANDSETKVIALYIEGVSDGRKFMKVARAATDEKPVVVLKGGRTAKGAEAVLSHTRSLAGSDAIFDAVFKLVNIIRVNDVEGLYDICKGFVGLPLPKNKNVVIITSSGGSGILATDACEELNLNVMDLPAEVCDVLKDKLPPECILRNPLDLTGSATSQMYDEALEALAGISDVGSVIIVVGDPMLGISEVIAKHFARGKTLVPVMLGGGQVEAEERAKLQGSGTPTYSSPVRAARTLAALARYGAAER
;
A
#
# COMPACT_ATOMS: atom_id res chain seq x y z
N MET A 1 20.82 -11.50 -11.45
CA MET A 1 20.18 -10.46 -12.29
C MET A 1 19.36 -9.58 -11.38
N THR A 2 19.45 -8.26 -11.52
CA THR A 2 18.78 -7.30 -10.64
C THR A 2 17.30 -7.16 -10.98
N LEU A 3 16.41 -7.13 -9.97
CA LEU A 3 14.98 -6.87 -10.15
C LEU A 3 14.68 -5.48 -10.76
N ARG A 4 15.67 -4.58 -10.75
CA ARG A 4 15.65 -3.26 -11.39
C ARG A 4 15.07 -3.26 -12.81
N ASN A 5 15.28 -4.30 -13.61
CA ASN A 5 14.75 -4.38 -14.99
C ASN A 5 13.21 -4.41 -15.07
N PHE A 6 12.52 -4.78 -13.98
CA PHE A 6 11.06 -4.70 -13.89
C PHE A 6 10.54 -3.29 -13.59
N PHE A 7 11.35 -2.48 -12.90
CA PHE A 7 10.93 -1.18 -12.36
C PHE A 7 11.48 0.00 -13.16
N GLU A 8 12.66 -0.12 -13.74
CA GLU A 8 13.36 0.96 -14.47
C GLU A 8 13.81 0.50 -15.86
N PRO A 9 12.91 -0.04 -16.71
CA PRO A 9 13.29 -0.41 -18.06
C PRO A 9 13.52 0.82 -18.95
N SER A 10 14.57 0.81 -19.76
CA SER A 10 14.76 1.84 -20.81
C SER A 10 13.77 1.72 -21.96
N SER A 11 13.13 0.56 -22.10
CA SER A 11 12.10 0.30 -23.09
C SER A 11 11.22 -0.89 -22.72
N VAL A 12 9.95 -0.83 -23.13
CA VAL A 12 8.92 -1.82 -22.82
C VAL A 12 8.27 -2.32 -24.11
N ALA A 13 8.08 -3.63 -24.24
CA ALA A 13 7.23 -4.20 -25.27
C ALA A 13 5.94 -4.77 -24.67
N VAL A 14 4.79 -4.40 -25.21
CA VAL A 14 3.48 -4.94 -24.81
C VAL A 14 3.05 -5.98 -25.84
N ILE A 15 3.28 -7.25 -25.52
CA ILE A 15 3.02 -8.40 -26.39
C ILE A 15 1.61 -8.90 -26.15
N GLY A 16 0.75 -8.74 -27.17
CA GLY A 16 -0.70 -8.87 -27.02
C GLY A 16 -1.42 -7.52 -26.90
N ALA A 17 -0.75 -6.41 -27.25
CA ALA A 17 -1.38 -5.11 -27.40
C ALA A 17 -2.59 -5.20 -28.35
N SER A 18 -3.61 -4.35 -28.14
CA SER A 18 -4.86 -4.40 -28.89
C SER A 18 -5.32 -3.02 -29.35
N ARG A 19 -5.95 -2.94 -30.52
CA ARG A 19 -6.65 -1.72 -30.99
C ARG A 19 -7.97 -1.49 -30.28
N GLU A 20 -8.61 -2.57 -29.81
CA GLU A 20 -9.93 -2.52 -29.17
C GLU A 20 -9.82 -2.04 -27.72
N PRO A 21 -10.45 -0.90 -27.36
CA PRO A 21 -10.58 -0.46 -25.97
C PRO A 21 -11.27 -1.50 -25.10
N GLY A 22 -10.93 -1.54 -23.80
CA GLY A 22 -11.46 -2.52 -22.85
C GLY A 22 -10.74 -3.88 -22.87
N LYS A 23 -9.99 -4.22 -23.93
CA LYS A 23 -9.06 -5.36 -23.88
C LYS A 23 -7.86 -5.01 -23.01
N LEU A 24 -7.48 -5.89 -22.09
CA LEU A 24 -6.37 -5.64 -21.15
C LEU A 24 -5.05 -5.21 -21.84
N GLY A 25 -4.71 -5.78 -23.00
CA GLY A 25 -3.52 -5.36 -23.75
C GLY A 25 -3.59 -3.94 -24.32
N HIS A 26 -4.79 -3.42 -24.58
CA HIS A 26 -5.01 -2.01 -24.90
C HIS A 26 -4.87 -1.14 -23.65
N GLU A 27 -5.55 -1.53 -22.57
CA GLU A 27 -5.58 -0.77 -21.30
C GLU A 27 -4.17 -0.62 -20.71
N ILE A 28 -3.38 -1.69 -20.68
CA ILE A 28 -2.00 -1.65 -20.16
C ILE A 28 -1.11 -0.74 -21.02
N LEU A 29 -1.23 -0.83 -22.35
CA LEU A 29 -0.46 0.03 -23.26
C LEU A 29 -0.82 1.50 -23.01
N ARG A 30 -2.12 1.81 -22.92
CA ARG A 30 -2.63 3.15 -22.61
C ARG A 30 -2.12 3.63 -21.26
N ASN A 31 -2.18 2.80 -20.23
CA ASN A 31 -1.75 3.16 -18.89
C ASN A 31 -0.26 3.47 -18.82
N ILE A 32 0.60 2.74 -19.54
CA ILE A 32 2.04 3.07 -19.62
C ILE A 32 2.25 4.46 -20.28
N ILE A 33 1.46 4.80 -21.31
CA ILE A 33 1.50 6.11 -21.96
C ILE A 33 1.04 7.21 -21.00
N GLU A 34 -0.14 7.03 -20.38
CA GLU A 34 -0.77 8.03 -19.50
C GLU A 34 -0.06 8.20 -18.15
N ALA A 35 0.68 7.17 -17.68
CA ALA A 35 1.57 7.28 -16.54
C ALA A 35 2.86 8.06 -16.87
N GLY A 36 3.11 8.37 -18.14
CA GLY A 36 4.19 9.26 -18.57
C GLY A 36 5.54 8.59 -18.78
N PHE A 37 5.56 7.28 -19.07
CA PHE A 37 6.80 6.55 -19.37
C PHE A 37 7.63 7.26 -20.45
N LYS A 38 8.90 7.55 -20.14
CA LYS A 38 9.81 8.28 -21.04
C LYS A 38 10.68 7.38 -21.92
N GLY A 39 10.71 6.08 -21.64
CA GLY A 39 11.44 5.11 -22.46
C GLY A 39 10.70 4.75 -23.75
N LYS A 40 11.30 3.86 -24.55
CA LYS A 40 10.70 3.43 -25.82
C LYS A 40 9.60 2.39 -25.57
N LEU A 41 8.43 2.57 -26.18
CA LEU A 41 7.28 1.69 -26.02
C LEU A 41 6.93 1.00 -27.33
N TYR A 42 6.80 -0.33 -27.31
CA TYR A 42 6.60 -1.18 -28.48
C TYR A 42 5.34 -2.03 -28.35
N PRO A 43 4.20 -1.65 -28.95
CA PRO A 43 3.08 -2.58 -29.09
C PRO A 43 3.45 -3.72 -30.03
N VAL A 44 3.09 -4.95 -29.66
CA VAL A 44 3.29 -6.14 -30.48
C VAL A 44 1.96 -6.86 -30.68
N ASN A 45 1.49 -6.88 -31.92
CA ASN A 45 0.25 -7.51 -32.37
C ASN A 45 0.40 -7.99 -33.83
N PRO A 46 0.13 -9.26 -34.16
CA PRO A 46 0.31 -9.81 -35.51
C PRO A 46 -0.51 -9.15 -36.63
N LYS A 47 -1.58 -8.43 -36.29
CA LYS A 47 -2.60 -7.94 -37.23
C LYS A 47 -2.71 -6.41 -37.29
N ALA A 48 -1.95 -5.68 -36.48
CA ALA A 48 -2.04 -4.23 -36.40
C ALA A 48 -0.71 -3.59 -36.78
N ASP A 49 -0.78 -2.57 -37.62
CA ASP A 49 0.38 -1.76 -38.01
C ASP A 49 0.63 -0.60 -37.03
N GLU A 50 -0.42 -0.13 -36.36
CA GLU A 50 -0.38 0.94 -35.36
C GLU A 50 -1.41 0.70 -34.24
N ILE A 51 -1.05 1.06 -33.00
CA ILE A 51 -1.93 1.04 -31.82
C ILE A 51 -1.62 2.28 -30.96
N LEU A 52 -2.63 3.09 -30.62
CA LEU A 52 -2.50 4.32 -29.81
C LEU A 52 -1.42 5.29 -30.35
N GLY A 53 -1.34 5.45 -31.68
CA GLY A 53 -0.35 6.31 -32.33
C GLY A 53 1.08 5.76 -32.33
N LEU A 54 1.29 4.53 -31.85
CA LEU A 54 2.59 3.87 -31.81
C LEU A 54 2.67 2.80 -32.90
N LYS A 55 3.78 2.80 -33.64
CA LYS A 55 4.11 1.73 -34.58
C LYS A 55 4.08 0.37 -33.88
N CYS A 56 3.27 -0.53 -34.43
CA CYS A 56 3.09 -1.88 -33.94
C CYS A 56 3.89 -2.89 -34.76
N TYR A 57 4.38 -3.92 -34.09
CA TYR A 57 5.19 -4.97 -34.72
C TYR A 57 4.45 -6.31 -34.65
N PRO A 58 4.50 -7.15 -35.68
CA PRO A 58 3.77 -8.43 -35.68
C PRO A 58 4.41 -9.47 -34.76
N SER A 59 5.68 -9.30 -34.40
CA SER A 59 6.41 -10.14 -33.46
C SER A 59 7.51 -9.34 -32.75
N ILE A 60 7.83 -9.72 -31.50
CA ILE A 60 8.94 -9.13 -30.74
C ILE A 60 10.30 -9.26 -31.46
N LYS A 61 10.45 -10.27 -32.32
CA LYS A 61 11.65 -10.46 -33.15
C LYS A 61 11.91 -9.28 -34.09
N MET A 62 10.85 -8.65 -34.59
CA MET A 62 10.89 -7.58 -35.58
C MET A 62 11.08 -6.18 -34.98
N VAL A 63 11.01 -6.02 -33.65
CA VAL A 63 11.32 -4.74 -33.00
C VAL A 63 12.79 -4.39 -33.29
N PRO A 64 13.14 -3.21 -33.84
CA PRO A 64 14.48 -2.96 -34.37
C PRO A 64 15.56 -2.82 -33.28
N THR A 65 15.16 -2.53 -32.04
CA THR A 65 16.08 -2.25 -30.93
C THR A 65 16.01 -3.32 -29.86
N LYS A 66 16.98 -3.29 -28.94
CA LYS A 66 16.93 -4.06 -27.70
C LYS A 66 15.72 -3.61 -26.87
N VAL A 67 15.06 -4.57 -26.22
CA VAL A 67 13.92 -4.33 -25.32
C VAL A 67 14.33 -4.66 -23.88
N GLY A 68 14.05 -3.76 -22.93
CA GLY A 68 14.38 -3.95 -21.51
C GLY A 68 13.40 -4.87 -20.78
N LEU A 69 12.10 -4.68 -21.01
CA LEU A 69 11.00 -5.39 -20.35
C LEU A 69 9.95 -5.86 -21.36
N ALA A 70 9.50 -7.10 -21.24
CA ALA A 70 8.33 -7.61 -21.95
C ALA A 70 7.12 -7.71 -21.01
N VAL A 71 5.99 -7.12 -21.41
CA VAL A 71 4.68 -7.31 -20.77
C VAL A 71 3.85 -8.21 -21.67
N ILE A 72 3.51 -9.40 -21.20
CA ILE A 72 2.94 -10.48 -22.01
C ILE A 72 1.48 -10.72 -21.61
N ILE A 73 0.57 -10.45 -22.55
CA ILE A 73 -0.89 -10.58 -22.44
C ILE A 73 -1.45 -11.31 -23.67
N VAL A 74 -1.00 -12.55 -23.87
CA VAL A 74 -1.46 -13.45 -24.95
C VAL A 74 -2.07 -14.73 -24.36
N PRO A 75 -2.89 -15.50 -25.09
CA PRO A 75 -3.41 -16.77 -24.58
C PRO A 75 -2.28 -17.67 -24.03
N ALA A 76 -2.48 -18.27 -22.85
CA ALA A 76 -1.44 -18.96 -22.06
C ALA A 76 -0.58 -19.93 -22.89
N ARG A 77 -1.22 -20.70 -23.79
CA ARG A 77 -0.55 -21.69 -24.65
C ARG A 77 0.58 -21.12 -25.51
N PHE A 78 0.56 -19.82 -25.80
CA PHE A 78 1.59 -19.15 -26.61
C PHE A 78 2.74 -18.57 -25.77
N VAL A 79 2.57 -18.44 -24.45
CA VAL A 79 3.55 -17.80 -23.57
C VAL A 79 4.94 -18.48 -23.62
N PRO A 80 5.08 -19.83 -23.62
CA PRO A 80 6.40 -20.45 -23.74
C PRO A 80 7.18 -20.04 -25.01
N SER A 81 6.49 -19.94 -26.15
CA SER A 81 7.16 -19.53 -27.40
C SER A 81 7.48 -18.04 -27.40
N VAL A 82 6.60 -17.20 -26.85
CA VAL A 82 6.85 -15.76 -26.68
C VAL A 82 8.06 -15.52 -25.79
N ILE A 83 8.19 -16.26 -24.68
CA ILE A 83 9.38 -16.17 -23.80
C ILE A 83 10.65 -16.57 -24.56
N THR A 84 10.59 -17.62 -25.38
CA THR A 84 11.72 -18.02 -26.24
C THR A 84 12.10 -16.92 -27.22
N ASP A 85 11.12 -16.31 -27.90
CA ASP A 85 11.34 -15.18 -28.82
C ASP A 85 11.90 -13.94 -28.09
N CYS A 86 11.41 -13.65 -26.87
CA CYS A 86 11.96 -12.59 -26.01
C CYS A 86 13.43 -12.85 -25.65
N GLY A 87 13.77 -14.10 -25.35
CA GLY A 87 15.12 -14.54 -25.05
C GLY A 87 16.09 -14.30 -26.20
N ALA A 88 15.67 -14.68 -27.42
CA ALA A 88 16.39 -14.42 -28.66
C ALA A 88 16.59 -12.92 -28.92
N LYS A 89 15.66 -12.08 -28.46
CA LYS A 89 15.77 -10.61 -28.54
C LYS A 89 16.64 -9.98 -27.43
N GLY A 90 17.19 -10.80 -26.52
CA GLY A 90 18.04 -10.33 -25.44
C GLY A 90 17.28 -9.75 -24.25
N ILE A 91 15.96 -9.93 -24.18
CA ILE A 91 15.14 -9.51 -23.03
C ILE A 91 15.50 -10.39 -21.83
N ARG A 92 15.47 -9.81 -20.63
CA ARG A 92 15.85 -10.48 -19.36
C ARG A 92 14.78 -10.41 -18.28
N ALA A 93 13.74 -9.62 -18.48
CA ALA A 93 12.62 -9.47 -17.55
C ALA A 93 11.30 -9.56 -18.33
N ALA A 94 10.38 -10.39 -17.83
CA ALA A 94 9.06 -10.55 -18.41
C ALA A 94 7.97 -10.51 -17.32
N ILE A 95 6.95 -9.68 -17.52
CA ILE A 95 5.73 -9.69 -16.71
C ILE A 95 4.71 -10.50 -17.51
N VAL A 96 4.29 -11.64 -16.98
CA VAL A 96 3.30 -12.50 -17.62
C VAL A 96 1.95 -12.23 -16.97
N ILE A 97 1.12 -11.46 -17.65
CA ILE A 97 -0.21 -11.09 -17.17
C ILE A 97 -1.18 -12.26 -17.33
N SER A 98 -1.04 -13.02 -18.41
CA SER A 98 -1.95 -14.09 -18.80
C SER A 98 -2.22 -15.11 -17.69
N GLY A 99 -3.50 -15.40 -17.44
CA GLY A 99 -3.96 -16.59 -16.71
C GLY A 99 -4.09 -17.82 -17.63
N GLY A 100 -4.40 -18.98 -17.06
CA GLY A 100 -4.43 -20.29 -17.71
C GLY A 100 -3.32 -21.25 -17.25
N PHE A 101 -2.68 -20.99 -16.11
CA PHE A 101 -1.51 -21.72 -15.61
C PHE A 101 -1.88 -22.60 -14.41
N ARG A 102 -1.01 -22.72 -13.40
CA ARG A 102 -1.21 -23.64 -12.28
C ARG A 102 -2.58 -23.49 -11.59
N GLU A 103 -3.10 -22.27 -11.48
CA GLU A 103 -4.43 -21.97 -10.94
C GLU A 103 -5.56 -22.66 -11.72
N SER A 104 -5.36 -22.97 -13.00
CA SER A 104 -6.35 -23.57 -13.89
C SER A 104 -6.34 -25.10 -13.94
N GLY A 105 -5.43 -25.80 -13.26
CA GLY A 105 -5.41 -27.27 -13.29
C GLY A 105 -4.06 -27.92 -13.56
N PRO A 106 -4.01 -29.27 -13.58
CA PRO A 106 -2.80 -30.03 -13.92
C PRO A 106 -2.23 -29.68 -15.31
N ALA A 107 -3.09 -29.38 -16.30
CA ALA A 107 -2.67 -28.95 -17.62
C ALA A 107 -1.97 -27.58 -17.59
N GLY A 108 -2.50 -26.65 -16.81
CA GLY A 108 -1.91 -25.34 -16.63
C GLY A 108 -0.62 -25.38 -15.79
N GLU A 109 -0.50 -26.30 -14.83
CA GLU A 109 0.75 -26.56 -14.11
C GLU A 109 1.86 -27.09 -15.05
N LYS A 110 1.50 -28.00 -15.98
CA LYS A 110 2.42 -28.44 -17.04
C LYS A 110 2.87 -27.28 -17.92
N LEU A 111 1.96 -26.37 -18.26
CA LEU A 111 2.26 -25.17 -19.06
C LEU A 111 3.14 -24.17 -18.30
N GLU A 112 2.94 -24.00 -16.99
CA GLU A 112 3.80 -23.18 -16.12
C GLU A 112 5.23 -23.72 -16.09
N ARG A 113 5.39 -25.04 -15.90
CA ARG A 113 6.70 -25.71 -15.99
C ARG A 113 7.39 -25.52 -17.34
N GLN A 114 6.64 -25.62 -18.44
CA GLN A 114 7.17 -25.36 -19.77
C GLN A 114 7.65 -23.91 -19.94
N THR A 115 6.87 -22.96 -19.40
CA THR A 115 7.21 -21.53 -19.41
C THR A 115 8.48 -21.25 -18.61
N LEU A 116 8.60 -21.81 -17.40
CA LEU A 116 9.80 -21.70 -16.57
C LEU A 116 11.03 -22.33 -17.23
N LYS A 117 10.86 -23.48 -17.91
CA LYS A 117 11.94 -24.10 -18.68
C LYS A 117 12.43 -23.19 -19.80
N ALA A 118 11.52 -22.60 -20.57
CA ALA A 118 11.85 -21.64 -21.62
C ALA A 118 12.55 -20.39 -21.04
N ALA A 119 12.03 -19.84 -19.93
CA ALA A 119 12.60 -18.68 -19.25
C ALA A 119 14.04 -18.94 -18.77
N LYS A 120 14.29 -20.09 -18.15
CA LYS A 120 15.62 -20.51 -17.69
C LYS A 120 16.60 -20.64 -18.86
N GLN A 121 16.19 -21.25 -19.97
CA GLN A 121 17.02 -21.37 -21.18
C GLN A 121 17.33 -19.99 -21.79
N ALA A 122 16.34 -19.09 -21.79
CA ALA A 122 16.45 -17.72 -22.28
C ALA A 122 17.15 -16.75 -21.30
N LYS A 123 17.45 -17.18 -20.07
CA LYS A 123 17.94 -16.33 -18.96
C LYS A 123 17.00 -15.14 -18.69
N ILE A 124 15.69 -15.39 -18.70
CA ILE A 124 14.64 -14.42 -18.38
C ILE A 124 14.12 -14.70 -16.97
N ARG A 125 13.96 -13.64 -16.16
CA ARG A 125 13.18 -13.67 -14.93
C ARG A 125 11.72 -13.32 -15.20
N ILE A 126 10.79 -13.91 -14.45
CA ILE A 126 9.34 -13.75 -14.61
C ILE A 126 8.69 -13.22 -13.33
N ILE A 127 7.86 -12.19 -13.48
CA ILE A 127 6.80 -11.84 -12.52
C ILE A 127 5.47 -12.36 -13.08
N GLY A 128 4.67 -13.04 -12.25
CA GLY A 128 3.47 -13.77 -12.67
C GLY A 128 3.68 -15.29 -12.69
N PRO A 129 3.00 -16.04 -13.59
CA PRO A 129 1.91 -15.60 -14.47
C PRO A 129 0.64 -15.25 -13.69
N ASN A 130 -0.48 -15.04 -14.39
CA ASN A 130 -1.78 -14.76 -13.78
C ASN A 130 -1.71 -13.60 -12.79
N CYS A 131 -1.10 -12.50 -13.23
CA CYS A 131 -0.87 -11.35 -12.39
C CYS A 131 -1.45 -10.09 -13.01
N GLN A 132 -1.65 -9.06 -12.19
CA GLN A 132 -2.21 -7.79 -12.66
C GLN A 132 -1.13 -6.85 -13.22
N GLY A 133 0.14 -7.07 -12.86
CA GLY A 133 1.27 -6.34 -13.41
C GLY A 133 2.17 -5.67 -12.39
N VAL A 134 2.99 -4.73 -12.87
CA VAL A 134 4.02 -4.04 -12.10
C VAL A 134 4.00 -2.55 -12.42
N ASN A 135 4.10 -1.72 -11.39
CA ASN A 135 4.19 -0.28 -11.53
C ASN A 135 5.44 0.27 -10.84
N ASN A 136 5.97 1.36 -11.39
CA ASN A 136 6.93 2.25 -10.77
C ASN A 136 6.56 3.67 -11.18
N THR A 137 5.97 4.43 -10.26
CA THR A 137 5.45 5.77 -10.53
C THR A 137 6.56 6.77 -10.85
N ALA A 138 7.74 6.62 -10.25
CA ALA A 138 8.90 7.47 -10.54
C ALA A 138 9.42 7.28 -11.98
N ALA A 139 9.32 6.07 -12.52
CA ALA A 139 9.69 5.76 -13.90
C ALA A 139 8.54 6.01 -14.91
N GLY A 140 7.35 6.40 -14.44
CA GLY A 140 6.14 6.50 -15.27
C GLY A 140 5.65 5.15 -15.80
N ILE A 141 6.02 4.03 -15.15
CA ILE A 141 5.60 2.69 -15.53
C ILE A 141 4.30 2.35 -14.80
N CYS A 142 3.22 2.20 -15.56
CA CYS A 142 1.99 1.56 -15.10
C CYS A 142 1.67 0.35 -15.99
N ALA A 143 2.46 -0.73 -15.85
CA ALA A 143 2.27 -1.96 -16.63
C ALA A 143 1.20 -2.87 -15.99
N SER A 144 0.09 -2.26 -15.60
CA SER A 144 -1.07 -2.89 -14.95
C SER A 144 -2.36 -2.13 -15.29
N TRP A 145 -3.47 -2.54 -14.69
CA TRP A 145 -4.72 -1.78 -14.61
C TRP A 145 -5.18 -1.72 -13.14
N PRO A 146 -5.96 -0.72 -12.69
CA PRO A 146 -6.27 0.55 -13.37
C PRO A 146 -5.01 1.42 -13.53
N LEU A 147 -5.17 2.62 -14.09
CA LEU A 147 -4.08 3.60 -14.18
C LEU A 147 -3.64 4.05 -12.78
N VAL A 148 -2.36 3.90 -12.47
CA VAL A 148 -1.74 4.39 -11.24
C VAL A 148 -0.55 5.27 -11.61
N LYS A 149 -0.62 6.56 -11.27
CA LYS A 149 0.40 7.55 -11.63
C LYS A 149 0.81 8.52 -10.51
N VAL A 150 0.06 8.56 -9.41
CA VAL A 150 0.39 9.44 -8.28
C VAL A 150 1.60 8.86 -7.56
N ARG A 151 2.71 9.61 -7.58
CA ARG A 151 3.96 9.22 -6.94
C ARG A 151 3.84 9.38 -5.43
N GLY A 152 4.28 8.37 -4.70
CA GLY A 152 4.30 8.35 -3.25
C GLY A 152 5.35 7.40 -2.72
N PRO A 153 5.44 7.23 -1.39
CA PRO A 153 6.49 6.42 -0.77
C PRO A 153 6.02 5.01 -0.34
N ILE A 154 4.77 4.62 -0.63
CA ILE A 154 4.23 3.29 -0.31
C ILE A 154 4.62 2.31 -1.40
N SER A 155 5.31 1.22 -1.06
CA SER A 155 5.49 0.10 -2.00
C SER A 155 4.61 -1.09 -1.64
N ILE A 156 4.03 -1.72 -2.65
CA ILE A 156 3.01 -2.76 -2.49
C ILE A 156 3.49 -4.07 -3.12
N ILE A 157 3.55 -5.14 -2.33
CA ILE A 157 3.69 -6.51 -2.81
C ILE A 157 2.37 -7.22 -2.52
N SER A 158 1.73 -7.80 -3.54
CA SER A 158 0.46 -8.49 -3.34
C SER A 158 0.33 -9.76 -4.17
N GLN A 159 -0.10 -10.84 -3.55
CA GLN A 159 -0.56 -12.05 -4.26
C GLN A 159 -1.96 -11.90 -4.86
N SER A 160 -2.68 -10.81 -4.55
CA SER A 160 -3.97 -10.46 -5.15
C SER A 160 -3.89 -9.13 -5.90
N GLY A 161 -4.19 -9.15 -7.20
CA GLY A 161 -4.19 -7.94 -8.02
C GLY A 161 -5.18 -6.89 -7.52
N THR A 162 -6.42 -7.28 -7.20
CA THR A 162 -7.47 -6.37 -6.73
C THR A 162 -7.09 -5.67 -5.43
N ILE A 163 -6.48 -6.38 -4.48
CA ILE A 163 -6.05 -5.77 -3.20
C ILE A 163 -4.96 -4.72 -3.46
N SER A 164 -3.97 -5.02 -4.32
CA SER A 164 -2.95 -4.03 -4.66
C SER A 164 -3.51 -2.80 -5.37
N ALA A 165 -4.49 -2.99 -6.26
CA ALA A 165 -5.14 -1.88 -6.95
C ALA A 165 -5.97 -1.02 -5.99
N ALA A 166 -6.72 -1.62 -5.06
CA ALA A 166 -7.50 -0.88 -4.08
C ALA A 166 -6.62 0.06 -3.25
N ILE A 167 -5.51 -0.46 -2.70
CA ILE A 167 -4.56 0.34 -1.91
C ILE A 167 -3.94 1.46 -2.76
N ALA A 168 -3.55 1.16 -4.01
CA ALA A 168 -2.98 2.16 -4.90
C ALA A 168 -3.97 3.26 -5.29
N CYS A 169 -5.24 2.92 -5.51
CA CYS A 169 -6.30 3.88 -5.79
C CYS A 169 -6.57 4.75 -4.55
N TRP A 170 -6.77 4.17 -3.37
CA TRP A 170 -7.00 4.95 -2.15
C TRP A 170 -5.84 5.88 -1.83
N ALA A 171 -4.59 5.41 -2.02
CA ALA A 171 -3.41 6.25 -1.90
C ALA A 171 -3.43 7.42 -2.90
N ALA A 172 -3.85 7.20 -4.14
CA ALA A 172 -3.95 8.25 -5.15
C ALA A 172 -5.09 9.23 -4.86
N ASP A 173 -6.25 8.74 -4.42
CA ASP A 173 -7.43 9.54 -4.07
C ASP A 173 -7.14 10.49 -2.90
N GLU A 174 -6.34 10.06 -1.92
CA GLU A 174 -5.88 10.89 -0.79
C GLU A 174 -4.59 11.69 -1.11
N GLY A 175 -4.10 11.67 -2.36
CA GLY A 175 -2.91 12.42 -2.79
C GLY A 175 -1.56 11.88 -2.28
N ILE A 176 -1.56 10.73 -1.60
CA ILE A 176 -0.37 10.10 -1.01
C ILE A 176 0.46 9.36 -2.08
N GLY A 177 -0.22 8.65 -2.98
CA GLY A 177 0.39 7.86 -4.05
C GLY A 177 1.19 6.64 -3.61
N ILE A 178 1.80 5.97 -4.59
CA ILE A 178 2.65 4.79 -4.38
C ILE A 178 4.02 4.96 -5.03
N CYS A 179 5.01 4.21 -4.57
CA CYS A 179 6.34 4.11 -5.16
C CYS A 179 6.36 3.01 -6.22
N LYS A 180 6.29 1.75 -5.77
CA LYS A 180 6.30 0.55 -6.62
C LYS A 180 5.14 -0.36 -6.25
N LEU A 181 4.54 -1.01 -7.24
CA LEU A 181 3.50 -2.02 -7.02
C LEU A 181 3.86 -3.28 -7.78
N VAL A 182 3.74 -4.43 -7.14
CA VAL A 182 3.88 -5.74 -7.78
C VAL A 182 2.71 -6.62 -7.38
N ALA A 183 1.82 -6.87 -8.34
CA ALA A 183 0.88 -7.97 -8.25
C ALA A 183 1.58 -9.23 -8.73
N LEU A 184 1.80 -10.19 -7.83
CA LEU A 184 2.63 -11.38 -8.06
C LEU A 184 1.93 -12.48 -8.85
N GLY A 185 0.61 -12.60 -8.73
CA GLY A 185 -0.14 -13.73 -9.28
C GLY A 185 0.39 -15.06 -8.73
N ASN A 186 0.68 -16.00 -9.64
CA ASN A 186 1.14 -17.34 -9.28
C ASN A 186 2.56 -17.41 -8.70
N LYS A 187 3.34 -16.32 -8.78
CA LYS A 187 4.73 -16.21 -8.28
C LYS A 187 5.62 -17.40 -8.68
N CYS A 188 5.63 -17.73 -9.97
CA CYS A 188 6.30 -18.95 -10.44
C CYS A 188 7.84 -18.85 -10.47
N ASP A 189 8.40 -17.64 -10.45
CA ASP A 189 9.83 -17.36 -10.45
C ASP A 189 10.20 -16.28 -9.42
N VAL A 190 9.92 -15.00 -9.69
CA VAL A 190 10.09 -13.94 -8.70
C VAL A 190 8.97 -14.04 -7.66
N ASP A 191 9.34 -14.07 -6.38
CA ASP A 191 8.42 -14.19 -5.25
C ASP A 191 8.45 -12.97 -4.31
N GLU A 192 7.58 -13.00 -3.30
CA GLU A 192 7.52 -11.96 -2.26
C GLU A 192 8.84 -11.76 -1.50
N THR A 193 9.69 -12.79 -1.38
CA THR A 193 10.94 -12.69 -0.63
C THR A 193 11.99 -11.90 -1.40
N GLU A 194 12.13 -12.11 -2.71
CA GLU A 194 13.04 -11.32 -3.54
C GLU A 194 12.58 -9.86 -3.63
N LEU A 195 11.27 -9.62 -3.71
CA LEU A 195 10.71 -8.27 -3.74
C LEU A 195 10.87 -7.53 -2.41
N LEU A 196 10.67 -8.22 -1.30
CA LEU A 196 10.84 -7.63 0.03
C LEU A 196 12.29 -7.21 0.26
N ASP A 197 13.25 -8.06 -0.14
CA ASP A 197 14.69 -7.74 -0.09
C ASP A 197 15.04 -6.53 -0.98
N TYR A 198 14.49 -6.46 -2.19
CA TYR A 198 14.69 -5.33 -3.09
C TYR A 198 14.13 -4.01 -2.52
N LEU A 199 12.89 -4.03 -2.00
CA LEU A 199 12.22 -2.83 -1.50
C LEU A 199 12.74 -2.36 -0.14
N ALA A 200 13.26 -3.28 0.69
CA ALA A 200 13.97 -2.93 1.92
C ALA A 200 15.13 -1.96 1.62
N ASN A 201 15.85 -2.19 0.52
CA ASN A 201 17.01 -1.37 0.11
C ASN A 201 16.65 -0.20 -0.83
N ASP A 202 15.38 0.00 -1.18
CA ASP A 202 14.95 1.04 -2.12
C ASP A 202 14.72 2.40 -1.44
N SER A 203 15.57 3.39 -1.67
CA SER A 203 15.50 4.68 -0.97
C SER A 203 14.19 5.46 -1.18
N GLU A 204 13.43 5.17 -2.24
CA GLU A 204 12.13 5.80 -2.50
C GLU A 204 10.98 5.18 -1.73
N THR A 205 11.17 3.97 -1.21
CA THR A 205 10.16 3.24 -0.41
C THR A 205 10.31 3.62 1.06
N LYS A 206 9.27 4.19 1.66
CA LYS A 206 9.20 4.47 3.11
C LYS A 206 8.52 3.35 3.89
N VAL A 207 7.50 2.71 3.30
CA VAL A 207 6.72 1.64 3.94
C VAL A 207 6.34 0.57 2.91
N ILE A 208 6.34 -0.69 3.34
CA ILE A 208 6.00 -1.83 2.49
C ILE A 208 4.65 -2.42 2.93
N ALA A 209 3.66 -2.36 2.05
CA ALA A 209 2.39 -3.07 2.18
C ALA A 209 2.51 -4.46 1.55
N LEU A 210 2.22 -5.51 2.34
CA LEU A 210 2.37 -6.90 1.92
C LEU A 210 1.04 -7.64 2.06
N TYR A 211 0.45 -8.09 0.95
CA TYR A 211 -0.64 -9.06 0.99
C TYR A 211 -0.12 -10.44 0.55
N ILE A 212 -0.23 -11.41 1.45
CA ILE A 212 0.21 -12.80 1.20
C ILE A 212 -0.90 -13.79 1.55
N GLU A 213 -1.00 -14.85 0.75
CA GLU A 213 -1.86 -16.01 1.01
C GLU A 213 -1.04 -17.17 1.58
N GLY A 214 0.22 -17.26 1.15
CA GLY A 214 1.24 -18.18 1.66
C GLY A 214 2.63 -17.79 1.17
N VAL A 215 3.65 -18.48 1.67
CA VAL A 215 5.05 -18.31 1.23
C VAL A 215 5.64 -19.66 0.84
N SER A 216 6.49 -19.67 -0.18
CA SER A 216 7.08 -20.92 -0.70
C SER A 216 8.25 -21.42 0.16
N ASP A 217 9.03 -20.49 0.73
CA ASP A 217 10.15 -20.78 1.62
C ASP A 217 10.05 -19.91 2.89
N GLY A 218 9.53 -20.51 3.96
CA GLY A 218 9.32 -19.82 5.23
C GLY A 218 10.62 -19.40 5.93
N ARG A 219 11.72 -20.15 5.77
CA ARG A 219 13.01 -19.80 6.39
C ARG A 219 13.63 -18.60 5.70
N LYS A 220 13.62 -18.61 4.36
CA LYS A 220 14.06 -17.46 3.55
C LYS A 220 13.19 -16.24 3.83
N PHE A 221 11.86 -16.41 3.89
CA PHE A 221 10.94 -15.32 4.23
C PHE A 221 11.27 -14.72 5.60
N MET A 222 11.44 -15.53 6.64
CA MET A 222 11.77 -15.03 7.98
C MET A 222 13.09 -14.23 8.00
N LYS A 223 14.12 -14.71 7.29
CA LYS A 223 15.41 -14.02 7.20
C LYS A 223 15.29 -12.66 6.51
N VAL A 224 14.64 -12.62 5.35
CA VAL A 224 14.46 -11.38 4.57
C VAL A 224 13.53 -10.42 5.31
N ALA A 225 12.46 -10.93 5.90
CA ALA A 225 11.50 -10.13 6.66
C ALA A 225 12.16 -9.39 7.82
N ARG A 226 13.04 -10.07 8.58
CA ARG A 226 13.82 -9.43 9.64
C ARG A 226 14.69 -8.29 9.09
N ALA A 227 15.49 -8.57 8.06
CA ALA A 227 16.33 -7.55 7.46
C ALA A 227 15.51 -6.36 6.92
N ALA A 228 14.33 -6.62 6.36
CA ALA A 228 13.45 -5.57 5.85
C ALA A 228 12.84 -4.71 6.96
N THR A 229 12.45 -5.31 8.09
CA THR A 229 11.83 -4.59 9.21
C THR A 229 12.82 -3.77 10.03
N ASP A 230 14.09 -4.16 10.04
CA ASP A 230 15.20 -3.37 10.62
C ASP A 230 15.35 -2.03 9.88
N GLU A 231 15.20 -2.04 8.55
CA GLU A 231 15.30 -0.85 7.70
C GLU A 231 13.99 -0.03 7.71
N LYS A 232 12.83 -0.67 7.50
CA LYS A 232 11.56 0.00 7.17
C LYS A 232 10.33 -0.71 7.75
N PRO A 233 9.22 0.00 8.01
CA PRO A 233 7.98 -0.66 8.41
C PRO A 233 7.45 -1.59 7.31
N VAL A 234 7.10 -2.81 7.70
CA VAL A 234 6.41 -3.80 6.85
C VAL A 234 5.06 -4.11 7.47
N VAL A 235 3.99 -3.82 6.73
CA VAL A 235 2.60 -4.07 7.15
C VAL A 235 2.06 -5.23 6.33
N VAL A 236 1.54 -6.27 6.98
CA VAL A 236 1.07 -7.50 6.33
C VAL A 236 -0.41 -7.77 6.54
N LEU A 237 -1.11 -8.09 5.45
CA LEU A 237 -2.42 -8.73 5.47
C LEU A 237 -2.27 -10.18 5.00
N LYS A 238 -2.55 -11.13 5.90
CA LYS A 238 -2.51 -12.58 5.60
C LYS A 238 -3.90 -13.08 5.24
N GLY A 239 -4.08 -13.51 3.99
CA GLY A 239 -5.28 -14.24 3.55
C GLY A 239 -5.28 -15.69 4.05
N GLY A 240 -6.45 -16.32 4.16
CA GLY A 240 -6.55 -17.74 4.55
C GLY A 240 -6.18 -18.04 6.00
N ARG A 241 -6.63 -17.19 6.95
CA ARG A 241 -6.32 -17.30 8.39
C ARG A 241 -7.12 -18.38 9.11
N THR A 242 -8.32 -18.68 8.61
CA THR A 242 -9.23 -19.69 9.16
C THR A 242 -9.16 -20.96 8.32
N ALA A 243 -9.65 -22.09 8.83
CA ALA A 243 -9.69 -23.35 8.07
C ALA A 243 -10.39 -23.19 6.71
N LYS A 244 -11.57 -22.54 6.68
CA LYS A 244 -12.30 -22.28 5.44
C LYS A 244 -11.60 -21.26 4.53
N GLY A 245 -10.94 -20.26 5.10
CA GLY A 245 -10.11 -19.34 4.31
C GLY A 245 -8.91 -20.05 3.67
N ALA A 246 -8.27 -20.96 4.40
CA ALA A 246 -7.15 -21.75 3.91
C ALA A 246 -7.58 -22.71 2.77
N GLU A 247 -8.74 -23.35 2.89
CA GLU A 247 -9.36 -24.13 1.80
C GLU A 247 -9.63 -23.28 0.56
N ALA A 248 -10.12 -22.04 0.74
CA ALA A 248 -10.37 -21.11 -0.35
C ALA A 248 -9.08 -20.69 -1.07
N VAL A 249 -8.00 -20.40 -0.32
CA VAL A 249 -6.67 -20.11 -0.88
C VAL A 249 -6.15 -21.31 -1.69
N LEU A 250 -6.27 -22.52 -1.15
CA LEU A 250 -5.85 -23.74 -1.85
C LEU A 250 -6.62 -23.93 -3.17
N SER A 251 -7.90 -23.58 -3.20
CA SER A 251 -8.72 -23.67 -4.42
C SER A 251 -8.40 -22.56 -5.43
N HIS A 252 -8.01 -21.38 -4.95
CA HIS A 252 -7.76 -20.19 -5.78
C HIS A 252 -6.36 -20.18 -6.42
N THR A 253 -5.30 -20.34 -5.62
CA THR A 253 -3.90 -20.26 -6.11
C THR A 253 -3.18 -21.60 -6.13
N ARG A 254 -3.81 -22.66 -5.62
CA ARG A 254 -3.18 -23.98 -5.39
C ARG A 254 -1.91 -23.90 -4.57
N SER A 255 -1.81 -22.90 -3.71
CA SER A 255 -0.75 -22.78 -2.73
C SER A 255 -1.18 -23.42 -1.41
N LEU A 256 -0.25 -24.09 -0.74
CA LEU A 256 -0.48 -24.59 0.62
C LEU A 256 -0.54 -23.37 1.55
N ALA A 257 -1.72 -23.12 2.12
CA ALA A 257 -1.87 -22.17 3.21
C ALA A 257 -1.17 -22.73 4.45
N GLY A 258 -0.03 -22.13 4.82
CA GLY A 258 0.66 -22.46 6.07
C GLY A 258 -0.20 -22.09 7.29
N SER A 259 0.08 -22.74 8.43
CA SER A 259 -0.63 -22.49 9.69
C SER A 259 -0.59 -21.01 10.08
N ASP A 260 -1.76 -20.42 10.31
CA ASP A 260 -1.88 -19.01 10.67
C ASP A 260 -1.15 -18.67 11.98
N ALA A 261 -1.16 -19.60 12.94
CA ALA A 261 -0.44 -19.46 14.20
C ALA A 261 1.07 -19.36 14.01
N ILE A 262 1.63 -20.07 13.02
CA ILE A 262 3.06 -19.98 12.68
C ILE A 262 3.35 -18.63 12.05
N PHE A 263 2.53 -18.16 11.12
CA PHE A 263 2.67 -16.82 10.55
C PHE A 263 2.60 -15.74 11.62
N ASP A 264 1.65 -15.85 12.55
CA ASP A 264 1.51 -14.90 13.66
C ASP A 264 2.76 -14.82 14.54
N ALA A 265 3.30 -15.98 14.92
CA ALA A 265 4.53 -16.07 15.71
C ALA A 265 5.72 -15.46 14.95
N VAL A 266 5.86 -15.76 13.66
CA VAL A 266 6.93 -15.20 12.81
C VAL A 266 6.80 -13.69 12.68
N PHE A 267 5.60 -13.16 12.40
CA PHE A 267 5.40 -11.72 12.27
C PHE A 267 5.73 -10.97 13.55
N LYS A 268 5.36 -11.52 14.72
CA LYS A 268 5.75 -10.97 16.02
C LYS A 268 7.27 -11.00 16.20
N LEU A 269 7.91 -12.14 15.91
CA LEU A 269 9.35 -12.35 16.10
C LEU A 269 10.22 -11.41 15.24
N VAL A 270 9.75 -11.06 14.03
CA VAL A 270 10.49 -10.20 13.08
C VAL A 270 9.91 -8.79 12.99
N ASN A 271 9.06 -8.37 13.94
CA ASN A 271 8.45 -7.05 13.99
C ASN A 271 7.66 -6.63 12.71
N ILE A 272 7.07 -7.60 12.01
CA ILE A 272 6.07 -7.28 10.98
C ILE A 272 4.77 -6.86 11.68
N ILE A 273 4.15 -5.80 11.15
CA ILE A 273 2.88 -5.27 11.64
C ILE A 273 1.74 -5.98 10.92
N ARG A 274 1.04 -6.85 11.63
CA ARG A 274 -0.07 -7.62 11.09
C ARG A 274 -1.39 -6.85 11.16
N VAL A 275 -2.16 -6.89 10.07
CA VAL A 275 -3.55 -6.41 9.99
C VAL A 275 -4.50 -7.53 9.55
N ASN A 276 -5.80 -7.30 9.71
CA ASN A 276 -6.85 -8.29 9.48
C ASN A 276 -7.81 -7.94 8.34
N ASP A 277 -7.72 -6.73 7.80
CA ASP A 277 -8.58 -6.18 6.75
C ASP A 277 -7.76 -5.29 5.80
N VAL A 278 -8.35 -4.94 4.65
CA VAL A 278 -7.65 -4.19 3.58
C VAL A 278 -7.54 -2.71 3.95
N GLU A 279 -8.56 -2.18 4.63
CA GLU A 279 -8.59 -0.83 5.18
C GLU A 279 -7.44 -0.61 6.16
N GLY A 280 -7.23 -1.54 7.09
CA GLY A 280 -6.13 -1.50 8.05
C GLY A 280 -4.76 -1.60 7.39
N LEU A 281 -4.62 -2.37 6.30
CA LEU A 281 -3.37 -2.43 5.53
C LEU A 281 -3.03 -1.04 4.98
N TYR A 282 -4.00 -0.36 4.40
CA TYR A 282 -3.81 0.99 3.87
C TYR A 282 -3.63 2.03 4.98
N ASP A 283 -4.47 2.03 6.01
CA ASP A 283 -4.48 3.01 7.10
C ASP A 283 -3.16 3.09 7.86
N ILE A 284 -2.57 1.93 8.14
CA ILE A 284 -1.29 1.88 8.82
C ILE A 284 -0.19 2.36 7.88
N CYS A 285 -0.23 1.99 6.59
CA CYS A 285 0.74 2.49 5.62
C CYS A 285 0.69 4.01 5.49
N LYS A 286 -0.49 4.61 5.32
CA LYS A 286 -0.62 6.08 5.28
C LYS A 286 -0.19 6.74 6.58
N GLY A 287 -0.40 6.07 7.73
CA GLY A 287 0.12 6.49 9.02
C GLY A 287 1.64 6.61 9.01
N PHE A 288 2.36 5.57 8.59
CA PHE A 288 3.82 5.61 8.46
C PHE A 288 4.31 6.65 7.44
N VAL A 289 3.50 6.97 6.43
CA VAL A 289 3.84 8.01 5.46
C VAL A 289 3.73 9.40 6.06
N GLY A 290 2.58 9.74 6.64
CA GLY A 290 2.28 11.11 7.06
C GLY A 290 2.68 11.42 8.49
N LEU A 291 2.50 10.49 9.42
CA LEU A 291 2.60 10.78 10.86
C LEU A 291 4.03 10.65 11.41
N PRO A 292 4.45 11.54 12.32
CA PRO A 292 5.61 11.30 13.18
C PRO A 292 5.41 10.05 14.04
N LEU A 293 6.50 9.33 14.35
CA LEU A 293 6.44 8.23 15.31
C LEU A 293 6.17 8.80 16.72
N PRO A 294 5.16 8.29 17.43
CA PRO A 294 4.87 8.74 18.78
C PRO A 294 6.02 8.34 19.72
N LYS A 295 6.37 9.25 20.64
CA LYS A 295 7.51 9.06 21.56
C LYS A 295 7.24 8.00 22.64
N ASN A 296 5.98 7.78 22.95
CA ASN A 296 5.50 6.85 23.96
C ASN A 296 4.07 6.42 23.60
N LYS A 297 3.43 5.64 24.48
CA LYS A 297 2.07 5.13 24.27
C LYS A 297 0.97 6.04 24.81
N ASN A 298 1.32 7.20 25.37
CA ASN A 298 0.34 8.09 25.95
C ASN A 298 -0.43 8.83 24.86
N VAL A 299 -1.75 8.84 25.00
CA VAL A 299 -2.68 9.43 24.05
C VAL A 299 -3.59 10.41 24.78
N VAL A 300 -3.74 11.59 24.21
CA VAL A 300 -4.84 12.51 24.57
C VAL A 300 -5.87 12.49 23.46
N ILE A 301 -7.14 12.40 23.81
CA ILE A 301 -8.26 12.48 22.85
C ILE A 301 -8.90 13.85 23.01
N ILE A 302 -9.02 14.60 21.92
CA ILE A 302 -9.80 15.85 21.86
C ILE A 302 -11.01 15.57 20.97
N THR A 303 -12.22 15.89 21.43
CA THR A 303 -13.44 15.51 20.70
C THR A 303 -14.53 16.59 20.79
N SER A 304 -15.33 16.78 19.72
CA SER A 304 -16.63 17.47 19.79
C SER A 304 -17.81 16.50 20.02
N SER A 305 -17.54 15.19 20.03
CA SER A 305 -18.54 14.14 20.13
C SER A 305 -18.20 13.19 21.27
N GLY A 306 -18.96 13.24 22.36
CA GLY A 306 -18.78 12.34 23.51
C GLY A 306 -18.82 10.87 23.12
N GLY A 307 -19.77 10.47 22.26
CA GLY A 307 -19.87 9.09 21.75
C GLY A 307 -18.62 8.64 20.98
N SER A 308 -18.08 9.50 20.12
CA SER A 308 -16.86 9.18 19.38
C SER A 308 -15.62 9.20 20.28
N GLY A 309 -15.61 10.02 21.34
CA GLY A 309 -14.58 10.01 22.38
C GLY A 309 -14.56 8.72 23.20
N ILE A 310 -15.74 8.16 23.52
CA ILE A 310 -15.86 6.83 24.17
C ILE A 310 -15.26 5.76 23.26
N LEU A 311 -15.67 5.71 21.98
CA LEU A 311 -15.15 4.74 21.01
C LEU A 311 -13.63 4.88 20.79
N ALA A 312 -13.10 6.11 20.84
CA ALA A 312 -11.66 6.36 20.77
C ALA A 312 -10.94 5.79 22.00
N THR A 313 -11.51 5.98 23.19
CA THR A 313 -10.98 5.50 24.47
C THR A 313 -10.93 3.98 24.49
N ASP A 314 -12.07 3.32 24.23
CA ASP A 314 -12.17 1.87 24.22
C ASP A 314 -11.15 1.26 23.24
N ALA A 315 -11.06 1.83 22.02
CA ALA A 315 -10.11 1.35 21.02
C ALA A 315 -8.65 1.56 21.44
N CYS A 316 -8.31 2.66 22.12
CA CYS A 316 -6.97 2.88 22.63
C CYS A 316 -6.60 1.85 23.70
N GLU A 317 -7.47 1.64 24.68
CA GLU A 317 -7.27 0.70 25.79
C GLU A 317 -7.15 -0.75 25.28
N GLU A 318 -8.05 -1.19 24.38
CA GLU A 318 -7.98 -2.52 23.74
C GLU A 318 -6.64 -2.76 23.00
N LEU A 319 -6.03 -1.70 22.50
CA LEU A 319 -4.76 -1.73 21.77
C LEU A 319 -3.54 -1.47 22.67
N ASN A 320 -3.73 -1.37 23.98
CA ASN A 320 -2.69 -1.07 24.97
C ASN A 320 -1.99 0.29 24.71
N LEU A 321 -2.72 1.26 24.16
CA LEU A 321 -2.38 2.67 24.26
C LEU A 321 -2.85 3.19 25.63
N ASN A 322 -2.14 4.16 26.20
CA ASN A 322 -2.44 4.70 27.52
C ASN A 322 -3.24 6.00 27.36
N VAL A 323 -4.54 5.97 27.63
CA VAL A 323 -5.36 7.19 27.69
C VAL A 323 -5.03 7.93 28.99
N MET A 324 -3.98 8.76 28.94
CA MET A 324 -3.39 9.37 30.14
C MET A 324 -4.31 10.42 30.77
N ASP A 325 -4.21 10.62 32.08
CA ASP A 325 -4.83 11.77 32.73
C ASP A 325 -4.23 13.08 32.18
N LEU A 326 -5.09 14.10 32.03
CA LEU A 326 -4.61 15.43 31.66
C LEU A 326 -3.82 16.03 32.84
N PRO A 327 -2.63 16.60 32.58
CA PRO A 327 -1.89 17.32 33.62
C PRO A 327 -2.71 18.47 34.19
N ALA A 328 -2.63 18.70 35.51
CA ALA A 328 -3.37 19.77 36.18
C ALA A 328 -3.11 21.15 35.55
N GLU A 329 -1.86 21.42 35.14
CA GLU A 329 -1.46 22.65 34.44
C GLU A 329 -2.20 22.86 33.11
N VAL A 330 -2.49 21.78 32.37
CA VAL A 330 -3.28 21.84 31.12
C VAL A 330 -4.73 22.18 31.45
N CYS A 331 -5.30 21.50 32.45
CA CYS A 331 -6.67 21.76 32.88
C CYS A 331 -6.86 23.20 33.38
N ASP A 332 -5.91 23.74 34.14
CA ASP A 332 -5.98 25.11 34.66
C ASP A 332 -5.94 26.16 33.54
N VAL A 333 -5.06 25.99 32.54
CA VAL A 333 -5.03 26.86 31.35
C VAL A 333 -6.33 26.78 30.56
N LEU A 334 -6.93 25.60 30.45
CA LEU A 334 -8.14 25.39 29.67
C LEU A 334 -9.42 25.88 30.35
N LYS A 335 -9.49 25.91 31.69
CA LYS A 335 -10.65 26.44 32.44
C LYS A 335 -10.99 27.88 32.07
N ASP A 336 -9.99 28.70 31.81
CA ASP A 336 -10.19 30.12 31.50
C ASP A 336 -10.48 30.36 30.01
N LYS A 337 -10.15 29.38 29.15
CA LYS A 337 -10.23 29.51 27.69
C LYS A 337 -11.42 28.81 27.07
N LEU A 338 -11.93 27.76 27.72
CA LEU A 338 -13.03 26.95 27.23
C LEU A 338 -14.31 27.20 28.05
N PRO A 339 -15.50 27.07 27.43
CA PRO A 339 -16.75 27.16 28.13
C PRO A 339 -16.87 26.14 29.29
N PRO A 340 -17.56 26.48 30.41
CA PRO A 340 -17.70 25.61 31.58
C PRO A 340 -18.33 24.24 31.32
N GLU A 341 -19.11 24.10 30.24
CA GLU A 341 -19.71 22.85 29.81
C GLU A 341 -18.71 21.85 29.20
N CYS A 342 -17.51 22.29 28.83
CA CYS A 342 -16.45 21.41 28.34
C CYS A 342 -15.93 20.50 29.46
N ILE A 343 -15.66 19.23 29.14
CA ILE A 343 -15.16 18.27 30.11
C ILE A 343 -13.64 18.22 30.05
N LEU A 344 -12.98 18.85 31.01
CA LEU A 344 -11.51 18.94 31.10
C LEU A 344 -10.89 17.68 31.75
N ARG A 345 -11.08 16.53 31.11
CA ARG A 345 -10.38 15.27 31.39
C ARG A 345 -9.97 14.61 30.07
N ASN A 346 -9.48 13.39 30.07
CA ASN A 346 -9.25 12.63 28.84
C ASN A 346 -10.36 11.57 28.67
N PRO A 347 -11.17 11.59 27.60
CA PRO A 347 -11.20 12.56 26.50
C PRO A 347 -11.55 14.00 26.90
N LEU A 348 -10.86 14.95 26.27
CA LEU A 348 -11.15 16.38 26.36
C LEU A 348 -12.36 16.66 25.46
N ASP A 349 -13.53 16.72 26.08
CA ASP A 349 -14.81 16.89 25.38
C ASP A 349 -15.14 18.38 25.26
N LEU A 350 -15.04 18.89 24.04
CA LEU A 350 -15.34 20.25 23.64
C LEU A 350 -16.83 20.47 23.37
N THR A 351 -17.65 19.43 23.52
CA THR A 351 -19.10 19.40 23.27
C THR A 351 -19.47 19.62 21.78
N GLY A 352 -20.76 19.48 21.45
CA GLY A 352 -21.26 19.74 20.10
C GLY A 352 -21.22 21.21 19.67
N SER A 353 -20.96 22.14 20.60
CA SER A 353 -20.77 23.56 20.32
C SER A 353 -19.31 23.94 20.05
N ALA A 354 -18.44 22.94 19.87
CA ALA A 354 -17.02 23.16 19.61
C ALA A 354 -16.79 24.09 18.42
N THR A 355 -15.72 24.88 18.48
CA THR A 355 -15.23 25.70 17.38
C THR A 355 -13.79 25.32 17.03
N SER A 356 -13.34 25.65 15.83
CA SER A 356 -11.92 25.45 15.44
C SER A 356 -10.96 26.17 16.39
N GLN A 357 -11.34 27.34 16.93
CA GLN A 357 -10.57 28.03 17.96
C GLN A 357 -10.44 27.21 19.25
N MET A 358 -11.50 26.53 19.70
CA MET A 358 -11.43 25.68 20.89
C MET A 358 -10.46 24.50 20.70
N TYR A 359 -10.41 23.91 19.49
CA TYR A 359 -9.37 22.95 19.14
C TYR A 359 -7.97 23.55 19.15
N ASP A 360 -7.81 24.79 18.66
CA ASP A 360 -6.52 25.49 18.67
C ASP A 360 -6.02 25.70 20.10
N GLU A 361 -6.88 26.18 21.01
CA GLU A 361 -6.56 26.36 22.42
C GLU A 361 -6.19 25.04 23.11
N ALA A 362 -6.94 23.97 22.84
CA ALA A 362 -6.67 22.64 23.38
C ALA A 362 -5.31 22.08 22.90
N LEU A 363 -5.02 22.18 21.60
CA LEU A 363 -3.76 21.72 21.02
C LEU A 363 -2.57 22.57 21.50
N GLU A 364 -2.76 23.89 21.64
CA GLU A 364 -1.73 24.80 22.15
C GLU A 364 -1.41 24.50 23.63
N ALA A 365 -2.41 24.27 24.48
CA ALA A 365 -2.20 23.87 25.87
C ALA A 365 -1.42 22.55 26.00
N LEU A 366 -1.64 21.62 25.06
CA LEU A 366 -0.90 20.37 25.02
C LEU A 366 0.49 20.51 24.38
N ALA A 367 0.78 21.55 23.60
CA ALA A 367 1.97 21.63 22.75
C ALA A 367 3.29 21.51 23.53
N GLY A 368 3.35 22.04 24.75
CA GLY A 368 4.54 21.97 25.62
C GLY A 368 4.72 20.66 26.38
N ILE A 369 3.70 19.81 26.46
CA ILE A 369 3.73 18.62 27.32
C ILE A 369 4.51 17.49 26.64
N SER A 370 5.67 17.14 27.20
CA SER A 370 6.55 16.10 26.67
C SER A 370 5.97 14.70 26.77
N ASP A 371 5.15 14.47 27.79
CA ASP A 371 4.59 13.16 28.11
C ASP A 371 3.44 12.76 27.18
N VAL A 372 2.86 13.73 26.46
CA VAL A 372 1.86 13.49 25.42
C VAL A 372 2.55 12.95 24.17
N GLY A 373 2.52 11.63 24.00
CA GLY A 373 3.08 10.95 22.84
C GLY A 373 2.32 11.23 21.55
N SER A 374 1.00 11.37 21.65
CA SER A 374 0.11 11.57 20.50
C SER A 374 -1.24 12.15 20.90
N VAL A 375 -1.96 12.71 19.92
CA VAL A 375 -3.31 13.25 20.10
C VAL A 375 -4.25 12.71 19.02
N ILE A 376 -5.36 12.09 19.42
CA ILE A 376 -6.47 11.78 18.49
C ILE A 376 -7.43 12.96 18.52
N ILE A 377 -7.72 13.52 17.34
CA ILE A 377 -8.56 14.72 17.19
C ILE A 377 -9.84 14.31 16.50
N VAL A 378 -10.96 14.28 17.21
CA VAL A 378 -12.26 13.81 16.71
C VAL A 378 -13.18 14.96 16.42
N VAL A 379 -13.38 15.26 15.14
CA VAL A 379 -14.28 16.31 14.66
C VAL A 379 -15.55 15.62 14.18
N GLY A 380 -16.66 15.84 14.90
CA GLY A 380 -17.96 15.18 14.63
C GLY A 380 -18.98 16.05 13.88
N ASP A 381 -18.69 17.34 13.72
CA ASP A 381 -19.62 18.35 13.23
C ASP A 381 -18.99 19.19 12.11
N PRO A 382 -19.79 19.85 11.24
CA PRO A 382 -19.27 20.77 10.23
C PRO A 382 -18.46 21.92 10.85
N MET A 383 -17.13 21.91 10.66
CA MET A 383 -16.21 22.82 11.35
C MET A 383 -15.28 23.54 10.36
N LEU A 384 -15.57 24.79 10.02
CA LEU A 384 -14.71 25.58 9.12
C LEU A 384 -13.38 25.95 9.81
N GLY A 385 -12.28 25.88 9.05
CA GLY A 385 -10.94 26.26 9.51
C GLY A 385 -10.24 25.21 10.38
N ILE A 386 -10.88 24.07 10.66
CA ILE A 386 -10.26 23.01 11.47
C ILE A 386 -9.01 22.42 10.81
N SER A 387 -8.98 22.36 9.47
CA SER A 387 -7.81 21.90 8.73
C SER A 387 -6.58 22.78 8.96
N GLU A 388 -6.77 24.11 9.02
CA GLU A 388 -5.69 25.08 9.26
C GLU A 388 -5.14 24.94 10.68
N VAL A 389 -6.02 24.78 11.67
CA VAL A 389 -5.65 24.56 13.07
C VAL A 389 -4.86 23.27 13.22
N ILE A 390 -5.35 22.16 12.66
CA ILE A 390 -4.65 20.88 12.73
C ILE A 390 -3.30 20.97 12.01
N ALA A 391 -3.23 21.55 10.81
CA ALA A 391 -1.99 21.69 10.06
C ALA A 391 -0.94 22.56 10.79
N LYS A 392 -1.37 23.66 11.42
CA LYS A 392 -0.53 24.54 12.25
C LYS A 392 0.18 23.76 13.35
N HIS A 393 -0.54 22.89 14.08
CA HIS A 393 0.03 22.10 15.17
C HIS A 393 0.79 20.87 14.68
N PHE A 394 0.35 20.27 13.57
CA PHE A 394 1.03 19.14 12.94
C PHE A 394 2.47 19.51 12.52
N ALA A 395 2.66 20.71 11.97
CA ALA A 395 3.96 21.24 11.58
C ALA A 395 4.98 21.34 12.73
N ARG A 396 4.53 21.29 14.00
CA ARG A 396 5.40 21.30 15.19
C ARG A 396 5.95 19.91 15.55
N GLY A 397 5.60 18.87 14.77
CA GLY A 397 6.18 17.53 14.90
C GLY A 397 5.52 16.62 15.93
N LYS A 398 4.36 17.00 16.50
CA LYS A 398 3.54 16.10 17.32
C LYS A 398 2.78 15.10 16.47
N THR A 399 2.62 13.88 16.96
CA THR A 399 1.78 12.87 16.31
C THR A 399 0.30 13.20 16.53
N LEU A 400 -0.29 13.95 15.60
CA LEU A 400 -1.74 14.26 15.60
C LEU A 400 -2.46 13.35 14.62
N VAL A 401 -3.58 12.76 15.04
CA VAL A 401 -4.35 11.79 14.25
C VAL A 401 -5.79 12.30 14.09
N PRO A 402 -6.08 13.06 13.01
CA PRO A 402 -7.41 13.60 12.75
C PRO A 402 -8.41 12.50 12.37
N VAL A 403 -9.54 12.49 13.06
CA VAL A 403 -10.72 11.67 12.80
C VAL A 403 -11.83 12.63 12.38
N MET A 404 -12.21 12.58 11.11
CA MET A 404 -13.22 13.45 10.52
C MET A 404 -14.50 12.62 10.30
N LEU A 405 -15.56 12.95 11.04
CA LEU A 405 -16.85 12.27 11.08
C LEU A 405 -18.04 13.25 10.92
N GLY A 406 -19.05 12.87 10.14
CA GLY A 406 -20.41 13.43 10.30
C GLY A 406 -20.63 14.86 9.79
N GLY A 407 -19.60 15.60 9.38
CA GLY A 407 -19.72 17.01 8.97
C GLY A 407 -20.10 17.30 7.51
N GLY A 408 -20.61 16.31 6.76
CA GLY A 408 -21.10 16.48 5.39
C GLY A 408 -20.08 17.08 4.42
N GLN A 409 -20.50 18.06 3.61
CA GLN A 409 -19.66 18.69 2.59
C GLN A 409 -18.53 19.54 3.19
N VAL A 410 -18.80 20.27 4.28
CA VAL A 410 -17.79 21.09 4.97
C VAL A 410 -16.63 20.22 5.43
N GLU A 411 -16.94 19.09 6.07
CA GLU A 411 -15.91 18.14 6.48
C GLU A 411 -15.17 17.53 5.30
N ALA A 412 -15.86 17.18 4.20
CA ALA A 412 -15.21 16.64 3.01
C ALA A 412 -14.15 17.62 2.46
N GLU A 413 -14.45 18.91 2.45
CA GLU A 413 -13.53 19.97 2.03
C GLU A 413 -12.36 20.15 3.01
N GLU A 414 -12.62 20.21 4.31
CA GLU A 414 -11.57 20.32 5.34
C GLU A 414 -10.66 19.08 5.36
N ARG A 415 -11.22 17.89 5.15
CA ARG A 415 -10.48 16.64 4.99
C ARG A 415 -9.58 16.68 3.76
N ALA A 416 -10.09 17.15 2.62
CA ALA A 416 -9.31 17.29 1.40
C ALA A 416 -8.16 18.31 1.56
N LYS A 417 -8.37 19.42 2.30
CA LYS A 417 -7.30 20.37 2.65
C LYS A 417 -6.20 19.71 3.49
N LEU A 418 -6.57 18.93 4.51
CA LEU A 418 -5.61 18.18 5.34
C LEU A 418 -4.82 17.18 4.50
N GLN A 419 -5.50 16.36 3.69
CA GLN A 419 -4.86 15.39 2.81
C GLN A 419 -3.93 16.05 1.80
N GLY A 420 -4.35 17.16 1.20
CA GLY A 420 -3.52 17.97 0.29
C GLY A 420 -2.28 18.60 0.95
N SER A 421 -2.31 18.79 2.27
CA SER A 421 -1.14 19.22 3.07
C SER A 421 -0.22 18.07 3.50
N GLY A 422 -0.59 16.81 3.19
CA GLY A 422 0.13 15.61 3.61
C GLY A 422 -0.25 15.08 5.01
N THR A 423 -1.29 15.64 5.64
CA THR A 423 -1.79 15.18 6.94
C THR A 423 -2.83 14.07 6.73
N PRO A 424 -2.56 12.81 7.16
CA PRO A 424 -3.50 11.72 6.94
C PRO A 424 -4.70 11.86 7.86
N THR A 425 -5.89 11.55 7.34
CA THR A 425 -7.16 11.63 8.07
C THR A 425 -7.83 10.26 8.15
N TYR A 426 -8.64 10.04 9.18
CA TYR A 426 -9.34 8.78 9.40
C TYR A 426 -10.85 9.00 9.49
N SER A 427 -11.60 7.99 9.06
CA SER A 427 -13.07 8.03 9.06
C SER A 427 -13.70 7.39 10.31
N SER A 428 -12.90 6.96 11.28
CA SER A 428 -13.39 6.48 12.57
C SER A 428 -12.29 6.49 13.64
N PRO A 429 -12.67 6.59 14.93
CA PRO A 429 -11.70 6.57 16.02
C PRO A 429 -10.93 5.25 16.12
N VAL A 430 -11.60 4.13 15.85
CA VAL A 430 -11.00 2.79 15.87
C VAL A 430 -9.87 2.68 14.84
N ARG A 431 -10.06 3.23 13.63
CA ARG A 431 -9.03 3.21 12.57
C ARG A 431 -7.81 4.07 12.95
N ALA A 432 -8.06 5.23 13.56
CA ALA A 432 -7.00 6.09 14.09
C ALA A 432 -6.20 5.39 15.21
N ALA A 433 -6.88 4.82 16.20
CA ALA A 433 -6.25 4.12 17.31
C ALA A 433 -5.42 2.91 16.83
N ARG A 434 -5.94 2.10 15.89
CA ARG A 434 -5.21 0.98 15.26
C ARG A 434 -3.90 1.45 14.61
N THR A 435 -3.96 2.56 13.89
CA THR A 435 -2.78 3.13 13.24
C THR A 435 -1.77 3.61 14.27
N LEU A 436 -2.22 4.35 15.26
CA LEU A 436 -1.38 4.87 16.33
C LEU A 436 -0.69 3.75 17.13
N ALA A 437 -1.42 2.68 17.47
CA ALA A 437 -0.86 1.52 18.15
C ALA A 437 0.23 0.83 17.33
N ALA A 438 0.05 0.73 16.01
CA ALA A 438 1.06 0.17 15.11
C ALA A 438 2.32 1.05 15.05
N LEU A 439 2.17 2.37 14.97
CA LEU A 439 3.29 3.31 14.98
C LEU A 439 4.03 3.29 16.32
N ALA A 440 3.31 3.26 17.44
CA ALA A 440 3.91 3.18 18.78
C ALA A 440 4.66 1.86 19.00
N ARG A 441 4.08 0.73 18.56
CA ARG A 441 4.77 -0.58 18.59
C ARG A 441 6.05 -0.56 17.76
N TYR A 442 6.00 0.04 16.58
CA TYR A 442 7.17 0.12 15.71
C TYR A 442 8.27 1.04 16.25
N GLY A 443 7.90 2.17 16.87
CA GLY A 443 8.84 3.09 17.50
C GLY A 443 9.48 2.55 18.79
N ALA A 444 8.79 1.66 19.51
CA ALA A 444 9.28 1.05 20.75
C ALA A 444 10.16 -0.19 20.54
N ALA A 445 10.18 -0.76 19.33
CA ALA A 445 11.06 -1.90 19.05
C ALA A 445 12.52 -1.44 19.08
N GLU A 446 13.32 -2.01 19.99
CA GLU A 446 14.78 -1.86 19.96
C GLU A 446 15.28 -2.33 18.58
N ARG A 447 15.95 -1.44 17.85
CA ARG A 447 16.52 -1.71 16.52
C ARG A 447 18.01 -1.97 16.63
#